data_AF-A0A1F7XTL3-F1
#
_entry.id   AF-A0A1F7XTL3-F1
#
_cell.length_a   1.000
_cell.length_b   1.000
_cell.length_c   1.000
_cell.angle_alpha   90.00
_cell.angle_beta   90.00
_cell.angle_gamma   90.00
#
_symmetry.space_group_name_H-M   'P 1'
#
loop_
_entity.id
_entity.type
_entity.pdbx_description
1 polymer ?
#
loop_
_entity_poly.entity_id
_entity_poly.type
_entity_poly.pdbx_seq_one_letter_code
_entity_poly.pdbx_strand_id
1 'polypeptide(L)'
;MEKLLSNEGYNLILFNGSNAGQKAREIYEEWASLYPEQAKKSSKSINLRKALVWKFKNIDKALLITTEAGAEGLNLQFANIVINFDLPWNPQRIEQRIGRCHRYGQKLDVMVINFLNKRNYADQRVYELLKEKIKLFGNLFNFTDKVLGTEELTDDGYEVREIALGGLGSGIDFERKVLDIYRKCRTEKEIENGFKQLQLELTDVIEEKVEDAQRKVIQHFDEEVQQKLALRKEQMLIALSKYEADIKKYVLSHFGDNAKCLSDSVISINNQKYILGRTEIKDGNGDRLPRIHTNLDIISKALNNDRQYSGTWEIEFCHPKDKQRKIFDEYVGKKGQLVVDLITCKRKTINNQDEVFEKIVTNAVVYDNGGWKLIHDQRANKLFDLDIIKEDSKEVSLDNRLLNQAKSDIDDKKQEISIENESYIDRELEAIDTFMTESLLRHKQNIEEKEKDIKELDRQLIHGGKTMGFYERQQIRDQIDKKQQDLLKVQKKYFQVQSAQFAEKERKVSDLKGKLKMSFVTTRLAEVQFNIVS
;
A
#
# COMPACT_ATOMS: atom_id res chain seq x y z
N MET A 1 -34.22 17.97 -26.16
CA MET A 1 -33.89 16.69 -25.50
C MET A 1 -35.14 16.05 -24.90
N GLU A 2 -35.90 16.72 -24.01
CA GLU A 2 -37.15 16.16 -23.45
C GLU A 2 -38.15 15.71 -24.52
N LYS A 3 -38.46 16.55 -25.52
CA LYS A 3 -39.34 16.16 -26.66
C LYS A 3 -38.82 14.99 -27.52
N LEU A 4 -37.50 14.77 -27.55
CA LEU A 4 -36.86 13.75 -28.38
C LEU A 4 -36.86 12.39 -27.67
N LEU A 5 -36.62 12.38 -26.36
CA LEU A 5 -36.52 11.16 -25.55
C LEU A 5 -37.89 10.63 -25.11
N SER A 6 -38.89 11.51 -24.95
CA SER A 6 -40.26 11.09 -24.64
C SER A 6 -40.95 10.37 -25.80
N ASN A 7 -40.55 10.63 -27.05
CA ASN A 7 -41.10 9.93 -28.23
C ASN A 7 -40.60 8.47 -28.35
N GLU A 8 -39.48 8.13 -27.70
CA GLU A 8 -38.86 6.80 -27.71
C GLU A 8 -39.29 5.94 -26.51
N GLY A 9 -40.29 6.39 -25.73
CA GLY A 9 -40.86 5.64 -24.62
C GLY A 9 -40.04 5.65 -23.32
N TYR A 10 -39.12 6.61 -23.14
CA TYR A 10 -38.39 6.80 -21.89
C TYR A 10 -39.12 7.73 -20.91
N ASN A 11 -39.11 7.36 -19.64
CA ASN A 11 -39.71 8.13 -18.56
C ASN A 11 -38.70 9.13 -17.99
N LEU A 12 -38.86 10.40 -18.32
CA LEU A 12 -37.89 11.44 -18.02
C LEU A 12 -38.18 12.13 -16.68
N ILE A 13 -37.18 12.14 -15.79
CA ILE A 13 -37.23 12.79 -14.48
C ILE A 13 -36.18 13.89 -14.46
N LEU A 14 -36.62 15.11 -14.16
CA LEU A 14 -35.76 16.29 -14.07
C LEU A 14 -35.40 16.56 -12.61
N PHE A 15 -34.11 16.69 -12.34
CA PHE A 15 -33.56 17.09 -11.05
C PHE A 15 -32.74 18.36 -11.20
N ASN A 16 -33.20 19.47 -10.63
CA ASN A 16 -32.48 20.75 -10.65
C ASN A 16 -32.47 21.39 -9.26
N GLY A 17 -31.61 22.39 -9.03
CA GLY A 17 -31.44 22.98 -7.69
C GLY A 17 -32.71 23.54 -7.04
N SER A 18 -33.72 23.92 -7.84
CA SER A 18 -34.99 24.50 -7.37
C SER A 18 -36.15 23.49 -7.30
N ASN A 19 -36.12 22.44 -8.12
CA ASN A 19 -37.15 21.42 -8.33
C ASN A 19 -38.60 21.96 -8.37
N ALA A 20 -38.80 23.18 -8.89
CA ALA A 20 -40.07 23.90 -8.78
C ALA A 20 -41.16 23.46 -9.78
N GLY A 21 -40.89 22.46 -10.63
CA GLY A 21 -41.78 22.03 -11.72
C GLY A 21 -43.03 21.28 -11.25
N GLN A 22 -44.08 21.33 -12.07
CA GLN A 22 -45.36 20.66 -11.80
C GLN A 22 -45.21 19.13 -11.64
N LYS A 23 -44.48 18.47 -12.55
CA LYS A 23 -44.17 17.04 -12.46
C LYS A 23 -43.45 16.65 -11.16
N ALA A 24 -42.56 17.51 -10.64
CA ALA A 24 -41.84 17.23 -9.39
C ALA A 24 -42.77 17.31 -8.17
N ARG A 25 -43.79 18.18 -8.20
CA ARG A 25 -44.81 18.27 -7.15
C ARG A 25 -45.73 17.05 -7.15
N GLU A 26 -46.17 16.62 -8.33
CA GLU A 26 -46.99 15.42 -8.50
C GLU A 26 -46.27 14.17 -7.96
N ILE A 27 -44.99 14.01 -8.29
CA ILE A 27 -44.14 12.92 -7.76
C ILE A 27 -43.99 12.99 -6.24
N TYR A 28 -43.89 14.20 -5.67
CA TYR A 28 -43.81 14.38 -4.23
C TYR A 28 -45.12 14.03 -3.52
N GLU A 29 -46.27 14.41 -4.08
CA GLU A 29 -47.59 14.10 -3.52
C GLU A 29 -47.85 12.59 -3.54
N GLU A 30 -47.51 11.91 -4.65
CA GLU A 30 -47.55 10.45 -4.76
C GLU A 30 -46.68 9.77 -3.69
N TRP A 31 -45.42 10.21 -3.55
CA TRP A 31 -44.50 9.68 -2.55
C TRP A 31 -44.95 9.96 -1.11
N ALA A 32 -45.48 11.15 -0.84
CA ALA A 32 -45.94 11.55 0.50
C ALA A 32 -47.19 10.79 0.94
N SER A 33 -48.06 10.39 -0.01
CA SER A 33 -49.22 9.53 0.26
C SER A 33 -48.78 8.12 0.69
N LEU A 34 -47.73 7.57 0.07
CA LEU A 34 -47.19 6.25 0.38
C LEU A 34 -46.31 6.22 1.65
N TYR A 35 -45.66 7.33 1.99
CA TYR A 35 -44.73 7.44 3.13
C TYR A 35 -45.02 8.65 4.04
N PRO A 36 -46.20 8.71 4.67
CA PRO A 36 -46.65 9.89 5.43
C PRO A 36 -45.77 10.19 6.65
N GLU A 37 -45.27 9.16 7.33
CA GLU A 37 -44.38 9.30 8.50
C GLU A 37 -42.99 9.85 8.14
N GLN A 38 -42.48 9.55 6.93
CA GLN A 38 -41.21 10.10 6.46
C GLN A 38 -41.37 11.54 5.93
N ALA A 39 -42.52 11.84 5.32
CA ALA A 39 -42.84 13.17 4.83
C ALA A 39 -42.91 14.23 5.96
N LYS A 40 -43.26 13.83 7.20
CA LYS A 40 -43.31 14.72 8.38
C LYS A 40 -41.95 15.00 9.03
N LYS A 41 -40.95 14.12 8.86
CA LYS A 41 -39.66 14.16 9.60
C LYS A 41 -38.60 15.09 9.02
N SER A 42 -38.76 15.60 7.80
CA SER A 42 -37.70 16.33 7.09
C SER A 42 -38.27 17.51 6.31
N SER A 43 -37.41 18.45 5.92
CA SER A 43 -37.83 19.64 5.18
C SER A 43 -38.41 19.27 3.81
N LYS A 44 -39.34 20.10 3.31
CA LYS A 44 -40.00 19.90 2.01
C LYS A 44 -39.02 19.72 0.86
N SER A 45 -37.89 20.43 0.88
CA SER A 45 -36.82 20.32 -0.11
C SER A 45 -36.11 18.96 -0.06
N ILE A 46 -35.81 18.44 1.14
CA ILE A 46 -35.17 17.12 1.31
C ILE A 46 -36.12 16.00 0.86
N ASN A 47 -37.39 16.09 1.23
CA ASN A 47 -38.39 15.07 0.87
C ASN A 47 -38.71 15.07 -0.63
N LEU A 48 -38.73 16.25 -1.26
CA LEU A 48 -38.86 16.37 -2.72
C LEU A 48 -37.71 15.65 -3.45
N ARG A 49 -36.47 15.81 -2.97
CA ARG A 49 -35.31 15.10 -3.54
C ARG A 49 -35.43 13.58 -3.37
N LYS A 50 -35.88 13.11 -2.19
CA LYS A 50 -36.14 11.69 -1.93
C LYS A 50 -37.22 11.12 -2.86
N ALA A 51 -38.30 11.86 -3.06
CA ALA A 51 -39.40 11.47 -3.94
C ALA A 51 -38.93 11.30 -5.39
N LEU A 52 -38.10 12.22 -5.91
CA LEU A 52 -37.55 12.13 -7.26
C LEU A 52 -36.64 10.91 -7.45
N VAL A 53 -35.76 10.61 -6.48
CA VAL A 53 -34.90 9.41 -6.52
C VAL A 53 -35.72 8.13 -6.40
N TRP A 54 -36.73 8.12 -5.52
CA TRP A 54 -37.66 6.99 -5.38
C TRP A 54 -38.40 6.72 -6.69
N LYS A 55 -38.91 7.77 -7.35
CA LYS A 55 -39.61 7.66 -8.63
C LYS A 55 -38.68 7.15 -9.73
N PHE A 56 -37.44 7.61 -9.75
CA PHE A 56 -36.41 7.12 -10.67
C PHE A 56 -36.08 5.64 -10.47
N LYS A 57 -36.08 5.16 -9.21
CA LYS A 57 -35.82 3.76 -8.90
C LYS A 57 -36.97 2.82 -9.29
N ASN A 58 -38.22 3.29 -9.25
CA ASN A 58 -39.41 2.44 -9.36
C ASN A 58 -40.13 2.51 -10.71
N ILE A 59 -39.58 3.23 -11.69
CA ILE A 59 -40.14 3.28 -13.05
C ILE A 59 -39.23 2.53 -14.03
N ASP A 60 -39.86 1.77 -14.92
CA ASP A 60 -39.17 1.13 -16.03
C ASP A 60 -38.77 2.15 -17.12
N LYS A 61 -37.61 1.95 -17.73
CA LYS A 61 -36.98 2.87 -18.70
C LYS A 61 -36.88 4.32 -18.20
N ALA A 62 -36.52 4.52 -16.94
CA ALA A 62 -36.38 5.85 -16.37
C ALA A 62 -35.05 6.51 -16.77
N LEU A 63 -35.08 7.81 -17.07
CA LEU A 63 -33.90 8.64 -17.31
C LEU A 63 -33.91 9.83 -16.34
N LEU A 64 -32.88 9.91 -15.50
CA LEU A 64 -32.68 11.04 -14.59
C LEU A 64 -31.74 12.06 -15.25
N ILE A 65 -32.25 13.26 -15.55
CA ILE A 65 -31.43 14.39 -15.97
C ILE A 65 -31.21 15.28 -14.76
N THR A 66 -29.94 15.44 -14.38
CA THR A 66 -29.56 16.28 -13.26
C THR A 66 -28.62 17.40 -13.68
N THR A 67 -28.79 18.58 -13.07
CA THR A 67 -27.73 19.60 -13.05
C THR A 67 -26.72 19.28 -11.94
N GLU A 68 -25.73 20.15 -11.75
CA GLU A 68 -24.68 20.00 -10.73
C GLU A 68 -25.23 19.85 -9.30
N ALA A 69 -26.47 20.27 -9.06
CA ALA A 69 -27.18 20.07 -7.80
C ALA A 69 -27.37 18.58 -7.40
N GLY A 70 -27.24 17.64 -8.34
CA GLY A 70 -27.28 16.20 -8.07
C GLY A 70 -25.91 15.53 -7.93
N ALA A 71 -24.81 16.26 -8.17
CA ALA A 71 -23.46 15.73 -7.99
C ALA A 71 -23.11 15.50 -6.50
N GLU A 72 -23.82 16.18 -5.59
CA GLU A 72 -23.65 16.04 -4.14
C GLU A 72 -24.94 15.53 -3.47
N GLY A 73 -24.78 14.61 -2.50
CA GLY A 73 -25.88 14.17 -1.63
C GLY A 73 -26.90 13.16 -2.19
N LEU A 74 -26.84 12.79 -3.48
CA LEU A 74 -27.66 11.71 -4.04
C LEU A 74 -26.96 10.34 -3.89
N ASN A 75 -27.75 9.30 -3.59
CA ASN A 75 -27.29 7.91 -3.64
C ASN A 75 -27.98 7.20 -4.83
N LEU A 76 -27.22 6.94 -5.89
CA LEU A 76 -27.71 6.36 -7.15
C LEU A 76 -27.08 4.99 -7.42
N GLN A 77 -26.67 4.26 -6.37
CA GLN A 77 -26.09 2.90 -6.44
C GLN A 77 -26.95 1.86 -7.17
N PHE A 78 -28.20 2.16 -7.54
CA PHE A 78 -29.05 1.27 -8.35
C PHE A 78 -28.94 1.54 -9.86
N ALA A 79 -28.29 2.62 -10.28
CA ALA A 79 -28.04 2.94 -11.67
C ALA A 79 -26.62 2.56 -12.07
N ASN A 80 -26.44 2.06 -13.28
CA ASN A 80 -25.15 1.57 -13.80
C ASN A 80 -24.70 2.26 -15.09
N ILE A 81 -25.43 3.28 -15.58
CA ILE A 81 -25.02 4.08 -16.74
C ILE A 81 -24.99 5.55 -16.33
N VAL A 82 -23.85 6.20 -16.55
CA VAL A 82 -23.65 7.64 -16.32
C VAL A 82 -23.29 8.30 -17.65
N ILE A 83 -24.10 9.26 -18.08
CA ILE A 83 -23.84 10.03 -19.31
C ILE A 83 -23.50 11.46 -18.92
N ASN A 84 -22.25 11.86 -19.13
CA ASN A 84 -21.80 13.23 -18.99
C ASN A 84 -22.03 13.97 -20.30
N PHE A 85 -23.03 14.85 -20.31
CA PHE A 85 -23.33 15.68 -21.47
C PHE A 85 -22.33 16.82 -21.65
N ASP A 86 -21.74 17.27 -20.54
CA ASP A 86 -20.66 18.25 -20.43
C ASP A 86 -19.47 17.66 -19.67
N LEU A 87 -18.25 18.10 -20.00
CA LEU A 87 -17.03 17.74 -19.27
C LEU A 87 -16.59 18.92 -18.40
N PRO A 88 -16.71 18.83 -17.05
CA PRO A 88 -16.21 19.87 -16.16
C PRO A 88 -14.68 19.87 -16.13
N TRP A 89 -14.09 21.08 -16.05
CA TRP A 89 -12.63 21.26 -16.05
C TRP A 89 -11.92 20.73 -14.79
N ASN A 90 -12.66 20.55 -13.69
CA ASN A 90 -12.16 19.89 -12.50
C ASN A 90 -12.43 18.36 -12.59
N PRO A 91 -11.41 17.50 -12.76
CA PRO A 91 -11.58 16.05 -12.82
C PRO A 91 -12.29 15.47 -11.58
N GLN A 92 -12.07 16.08 -10.42
CA GLN A 92 -12.71 15.65 -9.18
C GLN A 92 -14.24 15.78 -9.24
N ARG A 93 -14.78 16.72 -10.03
CA ARG A 93 -16.23 16.81 -10.26
C ARG A 93 -16.74 15.64 -11.09
N ILE A 94 -15.97 15.18 -12.08
CA ILE A 94 -16.30 13.96 -12.85
C ILE A 94 -16.30 12.75 -11.92
N GLU A 95 -15.28 12.62 -11.10
CA GLU A 95 -15.16 11.52 -10.14
C GLU A 95 -16.29 11.53 -9.11
N GLN A 96 -16.69 12.71 -8.62
CA GLN A 96 -17.83 12.85 -7.72
C GLN A 96 -19.16 12.46 -8.40
N ARG A 97 -19.34 12.77 -9.69
CA ARG A 97 -20.51 12.36 -10.50
C ARG A 97 -20.54 10.83 -10.64
N ILE A 98 -19.43 10.20 -11.01
CA ILE A 98 -19.28 8.73 -11.13
C ILE A 98 -19.52 8.05 -9.79
N GLY A 99 -18.92 8.58 -8.72
CA GLY A 99 -19.04 8.11 -7.34
C GLY A 99 -20.44 8.26 -6.72
N ARG A 100 -21.46 8.73 -7.45
CA ARG A 100 -22.87 8.59 -7.05
C ARG A 100 -23.43 7.21 -7.37
N CYS A 101 -22.93 6.57 -8.43
CA CYS A 101 -23.36 5.26 -8.94
C CYS A 101 -22.33 4.17 -8.63
N HIS A 102 -21.04 4.51 -8.70
CA HIS A 102 -19.91 3.63 -8.41
C HIS A 102 -19.47 3.77 -6.94
N ARG A 103 -20.08 2.95 -6.06
CA ARG A 103 -19.76 2.89 -4.62
C ARG A 103 -19.74 1.44 -4.14
N TYR A 104 -19.11 1.20 -2.99
CA TYR A 104 -19.12 -0.11 -2.32
C TYR A 104 -20.56 -0.67 -2.21
N GLY A 105 -20.77 -1.88 -2.74
CA GLY A 105 -22.07 -2.55 -2.81
C GLY A 105 -22.80 -2.47 -4.16
N GLN A 106 -22.25 -1.77 -5.16
CA GLN A 106 -22.74 -1.85 -6.54
C GLN A 106 -22.46 -3.24 -7.13
N LYS A 107 -23.47 -3.87 -7.76
CA LYS A 107 -23.37 -5.23 -8.32
C LYS A 107 -23.21 -5.27 -9.84
N LEU A 108 -23.42 -4.14 -10.51
CA LEU A 108 -23.36 -4.01 -11.96
C LEU A 108 -22.20 -3.13 -12.36
N ASP A 109 -21.54 -3.47 -13.48
CA ASP A 109 -20.48 -2.63 -14.05
C ASP A 109 -21.04 -1.26 -14.44
N VAL A 110 -20.38 -0.21 -13.95
CA VAL A 110 -20.79 1.17 -14.20
C VAL A 110 -20.17 1.66 -15.50
N MET A 111 -21.00 1.88 -16.52
CA MET A 111 -20.60 2.45 -17.80
C MET A 111 -20.66 3.98 -17.73
N VAL A 112 -19.53 4.64 -18.02
CA VAL A 112 -19.44 6.11 -18.07
C VAL A 112 -19.24 6.55 -19.51
N ILE A 113 -20.19 7.32 -20.04
CA ILE A 113 -20.17 7.87 -21.40
C ILE A 113 -19.96 9.38 -21.29
N ASN A 114 -18.88 9.88 -21.91
CA ASN A 114 -18.59 11.30 -21.96
C ASN A 114 -18.84 11.83 -23.38
N PHE A 115 -19.71 12.82 -23.52
CA PHE A 115 -19.91 13.49 -24.80
C PHE A 115 -18.89 14.61 -24.99
N LEU A 116 -18.29 14.63 -26.18
CA LEU A 116 -17.35 15.65 -26.62
C LEU A 116 -17.86 16.25 -27.92
N ASN A 117 -18.08 17.57 -27.92
CA ASN A 117 -18.46 18.27 -29.13
C ASN A 117 -17.23 18.53 -30.02
N LYS A 118 -16.98 17.63 -30.97
CA LYS A 118 -15.88 17.77 -31.93
C LYS A 118 -15.98 19.01 -32.84
N ARG A 119 -17.12 19.71 -32.90
CA ARG A 119 -17.23 20.97 -33.67
C ARG A 119 -16.77 22.19 -32.87
N ASN A 120 -16.56 22.04 -31.56
CA ASN A 120 -16.10 23.12 -30.69
C ASN A 120 -14.63 22.90 -30.31
N TYR A 121 -13.75 23.75 -30.82
CA TYR A 121 -12.31 23.66 -30.57
C TYR A 121 -11.95 23.80 -29.08
N ALA A 122 -12.68 24.63 -28.34
CA ALA A 122 -12.46 24.81 -26.90
C ALA A 122 -12.71 23.50 -26.12
N ASP A 123 -13.75 22.74 -26.48
CA ASP A 123 -14.07 21.46 -25.82
C ASP A 123 -13.01 20.41 -26.12
N GLN A 124 -12.46 20.39 -27.34
CA GLN A 124 -11.33 19.52 -27.69
C GLN A 124 -10.09 19.86 -26.86
N ARG A 125 -9.76 21.16 -26.74
CA ARG A 125 -8.59 21.60 -25.97
C ARG A 125 -8.73 21.33 -24.48
N VAL A 126 -9.93 21.51 -23.92
CA VAL A 126 -10.24 21.15 -22.52
C VAL A 126 -10.10 19.65 -22.31
N TYR A 127 -10.57 18.82 -23.24
CA TYR A 127 -10.39 17.37 -23.17
C TYR A 127 -8.92 16.94 -23.18
N GLU A 128 -8.08 17.56 -24.04
CA GLU A 128 -6.64 17.31 -24.06
C GLU A 128 -5.97 17.65 -22.72
N LEU A 129 -6.24 18.84 -22.19
CA LEU A 129 -5.71 19.29 -20.89
C LEU A 129 -6.20 18.41 -19.74
N LEU A 130 -7.47 18.01 -19.75
CA LEU A 130 -8.03 17.07 -18.77
C LEU A 130 -7.37 15.69 -18.87
N LYS A 131 -7.10 15.21 -20.09
CA LYS A 131 -6.44 13.93 -20.33
C LYS A 131 -5.00 13.93 -19.80
N GLU A 132 -4.24 14.99 -20.05
CA GLU A 132 -2.90 15.17 -19.49
C GLU A 132 -2.94 15.26 -17.96
N LYS A 133 -3.87 16.04 -17.42
CA LYS A 133 -4.07 16.20 -15.97
C LYS A 133 -4.47 14.89 -15.29
N ILE A 134 -5.42 14.14 -15.82
CA ILE A 134 -5.84 12.83 -15.31
C ILE A 134 -4.68 11.83 -15.39
N LYS A 135 -3.84 11.87 -16.42
CA LYS A 135 -2.62 11.04 -16.50
C LYS A 135 -1.63 11.38 -15.39
N LEU A 136 -1.48 12.66 -15.06
CA LEU A 136 -0.66 13.12 -13.93
C LEU A 136 -1.26 12.71 -12.57
N PHE A 137 -2.58 12.82 -12.39
CA PHE A 137 -3.28 12.35 -11.17
C PHE A 137 -3.30 10.82 -11.04
N GLY A 138 -3.45 10.07 -12.14
CA GLY A 138 -3.44 8.61 -12.13
C GLY A 138 -2.09 8.06 -11.68
N ASN A 139 -0.99 8.70 -12.07
CA ASN A 139 0.35 8.37 -11.58
C ASN A 139 0.53 8.66 -10.09
N LEU A 140 -0.23 9.62 -9.55
CA LEU A 140 -0.17 10.10 -8.17
C LEU A 140 -1.04 9.27 -7.22
N PHE A 141 -2.22 8.83 -7.67
CA PHE A 141 -3.03 7.82 -6.97
C PHE A 141 -2.33 6.45 -6.98
N ASN A 142 -1.66 6.08 -8.09
CA ASN A 142 -0.72 4.95 -8.09
C ASN A 142 0.44 5.15 -7.10
N PHE A 143 0.84 6.38 -6.79
CA PHE A 143 1.85 6.68 -5.77
C PHE A 143 1.28 6.59 -4.36
N THR A 144 0.03 6.99 -4.13
CA THR A 144 -0.63 6.84 -2.82
C THR A 144 -0.94 5.37 -2.51
N ASP A 145 -1.34 4.57 -3.50
CA ASP A 145 -1.49 3.11 -3.35
C ASP A 145 -0.12 2.42 -3.15
N LYS A 146 0.96 2.97 -3.70
CA LYS A 146 2.35 2.53 -3.43
C LYS A 146 2.88 2.92 -2.05
N VAL A 147 2.43 4.04 -1.48
CA VAL A 147 2.84 4.50 -0.14
C VAL A 147 1.97 3.89 0.97
N LEU A 148 0.73 3.47 0.66
CA LEU A 148 -0.18 2.81 1.61
C LEU A 148 -0.06 1.27 1.65
N GLY A 149 0.94 0.71 0.98
CA GLY A 149 1.32 -0.70 1.16
C GLY A 149 0.43 -1.67 0.38
N THR A 150 0.67 -1.75 -0.92
CA THR A 150 0.73 -3.05 -1.61
C THR A 150 1.96 -3.02 -2.53
N GLU A 151 2.71 -4.11 -2.51
CA GLU A 151 4.04 -4.24 -3.08
C GLU A 151 4.08 -3.91 -4.58
N GLU A 152 4.87 -2.90 -4.96
CA GLU A 152 5.76 -2.90 -6.15
C GLU A 152 6.57 -1.59 -6.19
N LEU A 153 7.90 -1.72 -6.26
CA LEU A 153 8.81 -0.59 -6.50
C LEU A 153 8.59 -0.04 -7.91
N THR A 154 8.54 1.28 -8.08
CA THR A 154 8.87 1.91 -9.37
C THR A 154 10.17 2.68 -9.30
N ASP A 155 10.96 2.50 -10.35
CA ASP A 155 12.33 2.98 -10.55
C ASP A 155 12.40 4.31 -11.33
N ASP A 156 11.26 4.98 -11.52
CA ASP A 156 11.20 6.19 -12.32
C ASP A 156 11.11 7.41 -11.40
N GLY A 157 12.24 8.07 -11.18
CA GLY A 157 12.41 9.28 -10.38
C GLY A 157 11.60 10.49 -10.86
N TYR A 158 10.28 10.43 -10.72
CA TYR A 158 9.38 11.55 -10.92
C TYR A 158 8.95 12.14 -9.59
N GLU A 159 9.21 13.44 -9.46
CA GLU A 159 8.83 14.27 -8.32
C GLU A 159 7.32 14.31 -8.10
N VAL A 160 6.95 14.29 -6.82
CA VAL A 160 5.59 14.40 -6.29
C VAL A 160 4.96 15.73 -6.72
N ARG A 161 4.01 15.69 -7.67
CA ARG A 161 3.18 16.85 -8.07
C ARG A 161 1.74 16.75 -7.54
N GLU A 162 1.55 16.46 -6.25
CA GLU A 162 0.22 16.59 -5.60
C GLU A 162 0.02 17.91 -4.86
N ILE A 163 1.09 18.55 -4.39
CA ILE A 163 0.94 19.67 -3.45
C ILE A 163 0.70 21.01 -4.17
N ALA A 164 0.98 21.11 -5.47
CA ALA A 164 0.84 22.36 -6.22
C ALA A 164 -0.60 22.68 -6.68
N LEU A 165 -1.44 21.68 -6.93
CA LEU A 165 -2.76 21.90 -7.57
C LEU A 165 -3.92 22.07 -6.58
N GLY A 166 -3.77 21.66 -5.32
CA GLY A 166 -4.68 22.05 -4.24
C GLY A 166 -4.45 23.49 -3.76
N GLY A 167 -3.30 24.07 -4.12
CA GLY A 167 -2.86 25.40 -3.70
C GLY A 167 -3.06 26.52 -4.73
N LEU A 168 -3.45 26.20 -5.97
CA LEU A 168 -3.97 27.19 -6.92
C LEU A 168 -5.30 27.68 -6.38
N GLY A 169 -5.30 28.90 -5.83
CA GLY A 169 -6.35 29.44 -4.99
C GLY A 169 -7.74 29.23 -5.58
N SER A 170 -8.59 28.52 -4.83
CA SER A 170 -9.98 28.19 -5.16
C SER A 170 -10.19 27.69 -6.61
N GLY A 171 -10.67 26.46 -6.80
CA GLY A 171 -11.08 25.98 -8.14
C GLY A 171 -12.06 26.92 -8.89
N ILE A 172 -12.62 27.92 -8.20
CA ILE A 172 -13.48 29.00 -8.67
C ILE A 172 -12.73 30.02 -9.57
N ASP A 173 -11.47 30.37 -9.32
CA ASP A 173 -10.78 31.42 -10.09
C ASP A 173 -10.31 30.93 -11.46
N PHE A 174 -9.82 29.70 -11.53
CA PHE A 174 -9.46 29.09 -12.80
C PHE A 174 -10.71 28.81 -13.65
N GLU A 175 -11.78 28.24 -13.06
CA GLU A 175 -13.04 27.99 -13.77
C GLU A 175 -13.64 29.30 -14.31
N ARG A 176 -13.57 30.39 -13.55
CA ARG A 176 -14.00 31.72 -14.00
C ARG A 176 -13.16 32.21 -15.20
N LYS A 177 -11.84 32.07 -15.15
CA LYS A 177 -10.95 32.46 -16.26
C LYS A 177 -11.20 31.63 -17.53
N VAL A 178 -11.44 30.32 -17.41
CA VAL A 178 -11.85 29.49 -18.56
C VAL A 178 -13.21 29.91 -19.09
N LEU A 179 -14.20 30.11 -18.22
CA LEU A 179 -15.53 30.59 -18.63
C LEU A 179 -15.45 31.96 -19.32
N ASP A 180 -14.54 32.83 -18.90
CA ASP A 180 -14.29 34.12 -19.55
C ASP A 180 -13.66 33.95 -20.94
N ILE A 181 -12.75 32.98 -21.13
CA ILE A 181 -12.22 32.61 -22.45
C ILE A 181 -13.38 32.12 -23.35
N TYR A 182 -14.26 31.24 -22.83
CA TYR A 182 -15.45 30.76 -23.54
C TYR A 182 -16.45 31.88 -23.90
N ARG A 183 -16.55 32.94 -23.08
CA ARG A 183 -17.48 34.06 -23.32
C ARG A 183 -16.92 35.10 -24.29
N LYS A 184 -15.62 35.35 -24.25
CA LYS A 184 -14.98 36.46 -24.98
C LYS A 184 -14.37 36.03 -26.32
N CYS A 185 -13.87 34.80 -26.43
CA CYS A 185 -13.17 34.34 -27.64
C CYS A 185 -14.15 33.63 -28.56
N ARG A 186 -14.14 33.98 -29.86
CA ARG A 186 -15.04 33.36 -30.86
C ARG A 186 -14.29 32.68 -31.99
N THR A 187 -12.99 32.93 -32.13
CA THR A 187 -12.13 32.30 -33.14
C THR A 187 -11.09 31.37 -32.51
N GLU A 188 -10.64 30.38 -33.27
CA GLU A 188 -9.65 29.38 -32.84
C GLU A 188 -8.34 30.02 -32.34
N LYS A 189 -7.85 31.06 -33.05
CA LYS A 189 -6.65 31.82 -32.66
C LYS A 189 -6.80 32.60 -31.37
N GLU A 190 -7.99 33.17 -31.10
CA GLU A 190 -8.26 33.90 -29.85
C GLU A 190 -8.31 32.95 -28.66
N ILE A 191 -8.93 31.78 -28.84
CA ILE A 191 -8.99 30.73 -27.81
C ILE A 191 -7.59 30.23 -27.49
N GLU A 192 -6.77 29.93 -28.50
CA GLU A 192 -5.40 29.46 -28.30
C GLU A 192 -4.53 30.50 -27.57
N ASN A 193 -4.65 31.78 -27.91
CA ASN A 193 -3.94 32.86 -27.23
C ASN A 193 -4.41 33.05 -25.78
N GLY A 194 -5.72 32.96 -25.53
CA GLY A 194 -6.28 33.03 -24.18
C GLY A 194 -5.78 31.90 -23.27
N PHE A 195 -5.67 30.68 -23.81
CA PHE A 195 -5.10 29.54 -23.08
C PHE A 195 -3.59 29.66 -22.87
N LYS A 196 -2.82 30.18 -23.85
CA LYS A 196 -1.38 30.44 -23.68
C LYS A 196 -1.12 31.46 -22.58
N GLN A 197 -1.90 32.53 -22.53
CA GLN A 197 -1.77 33.56 -21.50
C GLN A 197 -2.13 33.03 -20.10
N LEU A 198 -3.20 32.23 -20.01
CA LEU A 198 -3.55 31.54 -18.77
C LEU A 198 -2.45 30.58 -18.29
N GLN A 199 -1.79 29.88 -19.21
CA GLN A 199 -0.71 28.95 -18.91
C GLN A 199 0.53 29.69 -18.35
N LEU A 200 0.89 30.84 -18.94
CA LEU A 200 1.98 31.69 -18.44
C LEU A 200 1.68 32.19 -17.02
N GLU A 201 0.48 32.73 -16.77
CA GLU A 201 0.08 33.21 -15.44
C GLU A 201 0.10 32.12 -14.35
N LEU A 202 -0.14 30.86 -14.72
CA LEU A 202 -0.16 29.75 -13.79
C LEU A 202 1.21 29.12 -13.56
N THR A 203 2.14 29.27 -14.51
CA THR A 203 3.47 28.68 -14.40
C THR A 203 4.21 29.27 -13.19
N ASP A 204 4.19 30.60 -13.06
CA ASP A 204 4.84 31.31 -11.94
C ASP A 204 4.26 30.90 -10.57
N VAL A 205 2.93 30.75 -10.49
CA VAL A 205 2.24 30.34 -9.24
C VAL A 205 2.52 28.88 -8.91
N ILE A 206 2.61 28.02 -9.92
CA ILE A 206 2.93 26.61 -9.74
C ILE A 206 4.37 26.48 -9.24
N GLU A 207 5.33 27.19 -9.83
CA GLU A 207 6.73 27.15 -9.42
C GLU A 207 6.91 27.58 -7.95
N GLU A 208 6.33 28.71 -7.55
CA GLU A 208 6.39 29.20 -6.16
C GLU A 208 5.78 28.19 -5.17
N LYS A 209 4.65 27.58 -5.52
CA LYS A 209 3.94 26.60 -4.67
C LYS A 209 4.65 25.25 -4.60
N VAL A 210 5.26 24.81 -5.70
CA VAL A 210 6.07 23.59 -5.76
C VAL A 210 7.30 23.76 -4.87
N GLU A 211 7.97 24.90 -4.92
CA GLU A 211 9.12 25.17 -4.06
C GLU A 211 8.76 25.23 -2.57
N ASP A 212 7.61 25.83 -2.21
CA ASP A 212 7.12 25.86 -0.83
C ASP A 212 6.74 24.45 -0.34
N ALA A 213 6.14 23.64 -1.22
CA ALA A 213 5.84 22.24 -0.93
C ALA A 213 7.10 21.39 -0.76
N GLN A 214 8.08 21.52 -1.67
CA GLN A 214 9.37 20.85 -1.58
C GLN A 214 10.09 21.26 -0.30
N ARG A 215 10.12 22.55 0.05
CA ARG A 215 10.67 23.02 1.33
C ARG A 215 9.99 22.36 2.53
N LYS A 216 8.66 22.28 2.55
CA LYS A 216 7.92 21.65 3.66
C LYS A 216 8.13 20.14 3.75
N VAL A 217 8.22 19.45 2.62
CA VAL A 217 8.49 18.00 2.59
C VAL A 217 9.93 17.72 3.02
N ILE A 218 10.91 18.45 2.48
CA ILE A 218 12.34 18.27 2.79
C ILE A 218 12.65 18.68 4.23
N GLN A 219 12.02 19.73 4.76
CA GLN A 219 12.16 20.14 6.18
C GLN A 219 11.47 19.18 7.16
N HIS A 220 10.64 18.25 6.68
CA HIS A 220 9.94 17.25 7.50
C HIS A 220 10.37 15.81 7.22
N PHE A 221 11.32 15.59 6.31
CA PHE A 221 12.07 14.33 6.25
C PHE A 221 13.16 14.40 7.31
N ASP A 222 12.85 13.91 8.51
CA ASP A 222 13.82 13.83 9.60
C ASP A 222 15.09 13.10 9.14
N GLU A 223 16.24 13.65 9.50
CA GLU A 223 17.56 13.05 9.29
C GLU A 223 17.61 11.60 9.83
N GLU A 224 16.83 11.33 10.88
CA GLU A 224 16.64 10.01 11.47
C GLU A 224 15.98 8.99 10.52
N VAL A 225 15.01 9.41 9.69
CA VAL A 225 14.35 8.54 8.70
C VAL A 225 15.35 8.18 7.59
N GLN A 226 16.15 9.14 7.14
CA GLN A 226 17.18 8.89 6.13
C GLN A 226 18.25 7.91 6.66
N GLN A 227 18.69 8.08 7.90
CA GLN A 227 19.64 7.16 8.55
C GLN A 227 19.06 5.76 8.70
N LYS A 228 17.80 5.62 9.14
CA LYS A 228 17.12 4.30 9.25
C LYS A 228 16.97 3.61 7.89
N LEU A 229 16.63 4.36 6.84
CA LEU A 229 16.53 3.82 5.48
C LEU A 229 17.90 3.40 4.93
N ALA A 230 18.96 4.17 5.20
CA ALA A 230 20.32 3.83 4.80
C ALA A 230 20.81 2.54 5.48
N LEU A 231 20.63 2.42 6.80
CA LEU A 231 20.94 1.21 7.56
C LEU A 231 20.18 -0.01 7.05
N ARG A 232 18.88 0.13 6.78
CA ARG A 232 18.07 -0.96 6.20
C ARG A 232 18.57 -1.36 4.81
N LYS A 233 18.91 -0.40 3.96
CA LYS A 233 19.46 -0.68 2.62
C LYS A 233 20.76 -1.48 2.73
N GLU A 234 21.65 -1.10 3.64
CA GLU A 234 22.91 -1.82 3.87
C GLU A 234 22.65 -3.26 4.35
N GLN A 235 21.79 -3.44 5.34
CA GLN A 235 21.40 -4.78 5.84
C GLN A 235 20.76 -5.64 4.74
N MET A 236 19.90 -5.05 3.90
CA MET A 236 19.28 -5.74 2.77
C MET A 236 20.33 -6.17 1.73
N LEU A 237 21.31 -5.33 1.40
CA LEU A 237 22.37 -5.65 0.44
C LEU A 237 23.24 -6.80 0.94
N ILE A 238 23.59 -6.82 2.23
CA ILE A 238 24.34 -7.92 2.86
C ILE A 238 23.54 -9.22 2.79
N ALA A 239 22.25 -9.18 3.13
CA ALA A 239 21.38 -10.36 3.09
C ALA A 239 21.21 -10.90 1.67
N LEU A 240 21.00 -10.03 0.67
CA LEU A 240 20.92 -10.38 -0.75
C LEU A 240 22.21 -11.01 -1.24
N SER A 241 23.37 -10.44 -0.91
CA SER A 241 24.66 -10.97 -1.34
C SER A 241 24.92 -12.37 -0.81
N LYS A 242 24.60 -12.62 0.47
CA LYS A 242 24.70 -13.97 1.06
C LYS A 242 23.77 -14.96 0.34
N TYR A 243 22.55 -14.53 0.09
CA TYR A 243 21.54 -15.35 -0.56
C TYR A 243 21.94 -15.72 -2.02
N GLU A 244 22.48 -14.76 -2.79
CA GLU A 244 23.02 -15.00 -4.12
C GLU A 244 24.17 -16.02 -4.11
N ALA A 245 25.06 -15.93 -3.12
CA ALA A 245 26.14 -16.88 -2.93
C ALA A 245 25.62 -18.30 -2.63
N ASP A 246 24.59 -18.42 -1.79
CA ASP A 246 23.99 -19.71 -1.41
C ASP A 246 23.29 -20.38 -2.61
N ILE A 247 22.52 -19.62 -3.41
CA ILE A 247 21.93 -20.16 -4.66
C ILE A 247 23.01 -20.57 -5.65
N LYS A 248 24.07 -19.77 -5.81
CA LYS A 248 25.16 -20.09 -6.72
C LYS A 248 25.80 -21.44 -6.37
N LYS A 249 26.05 -21.68 -5.09
CA LYS A 249 26.52 -22.98 -4.59
C LYS A 249 25.52 -24.10 -4.91
N TYR A 250 24.24 -23.91 -4.60
CA TYR A 250 23.19 -24.92 -4.87
C TYR A 250 23.12 -25.31 -6.35
N VAL A 251 23.10 -24.34 -7.25
CA VAL A 251 23.01 -24.59 -8.69
C VAL A 251 24.25 -25.34 -9.21
N LEU A 252 25.43 -24.99 -8.75
CA LEU A 252 26.66 -25.71 -9.12
C LEU A 252 26.64 -27.16 -8.61
N SER A 253 26.19 -27.38 -7.38
CA SER A 253 26.12 -28.74 -6.80
C SER A 253 25.05 -29.62 -7.47
N HIS A 254 23.86 -29.09 -7.72
CA HIS A 254 22.74 -29.88 -8.26
C HIS A 254 22.93 -30.22 -9.75
N PHE A 255 23.42 -29.28 -10.55
CA PHE A 255 23.57 -29.47 -12.01
C PHE A 255 24.97 -29.93 -12.43
N GLY A 256 25.97 -29.90 -11.53
CA GLY A 256 27.32 -30.39 -11.77
C GLY A 256 27.96 -29.83 -13.05
N ASP A 257 28.46 -30.71 -13.91
CA ASP A 257 29.10 -30.36 -15.19
C ASP A 257 28.19 -29.59 -16.17
N ASN A 258 26.87 -29.69 -15.98
CA ASN A 258 25.89 -29.00 -16.81
C ASN A 258 25.68 -27.53 -16.41
N ALA A 259 26.24 -27.10 -15.27
CA ALA A 259 26.21 -25.71 -14.82
C ALA A 259 27.61 -25.06 -14.86
N LYS A 260 27.68 -23.83 -15.38
CA LYS A 260 28.89 -23.01 -15.39
C LYS A 260 28.58 -21.60 -14.94
N CYS A 261 29.33 -21.09 -13.97
CA CYS A 261 29.26 -19.68 -13.61
C CYS A 261 29.96 -18.84 -14.68
N LEU A 262 29.22 -17.92 -15.30
CA LEU A 262 29.76 -16.96 -16.28
C LEU A 262 30.13 -15.62 -15.60
N SER A 263 29.40 -15.23 -14.55
CA SER A 263 29.72 -14.08 -13.68
C SER A 263 29.07 -14.28 -12.30
N ASP A 264 29.23 -13.31 -11.40
CA ASP A 264 28.58 -13.34 -10.07
C ASP A 264 27.05 -13.36 -10.14
N SER A 265 26.48 -12.82 -11.22
CA SER A 265 25.04 -12.74 -11.44
C SER A 265 24.56 -13.56 -12.64
N VAL A 266 25.39 -14.40 -13.27
CA VAL A 266 24.98 -15.18 -14.45
C VAL A 266 25.52 -16.61 -14.38
N ILE A 267 24.60 -17.57 -14.44
CA ILE A 267 24.92 -19.00 -14.55
C ILE A 267 24.39 -19.54 -15.88
N SER A 268 25.20 -20.35 -16.56
CA SER A 268 24.75 -21.16 -17.69
C SER A 268 24.36 -22.55 -17.19
N ILE A 269 23.12 -22.99 -17.41
CA ILE A 269 22.66 -24.37 -17.16
C ILE A 269 22.27 -24.96 -18.52
N ASN A 270 22.81 -26.12 -18.90
CA ASN A 270 22.54 -26.77 -20.20
C ASN A 270 22.73 -25.83 -21.41
N ASN A 271 23.82 -25.04 -21.42
CA ASN A 271 24.13 -24.00 -22.42
C ASN A 271 23.09 -22.86 -22.53
N GLN A 272 22.13 -22.75 -21.62
CA GLN A 272 21.21 -21.61 -21.51
C GLN A 272 21.64 -20.69 -20.38
N LYS A 273 21.67 -19.39 -20.63
CA LYS A 273 22.09 -18.38 -19.65
C LYS A 273 20.91 -17.96 -18.77
N TYR A 274 21.12 -18.06 -17.46
CA TYR A 274 20.23 -17.62 -16.41
C TYR A 274 20.92 -16.51 -15.62
N ILE A 275 20.21 -15.42 -15.38
CA ILE A 275 20.72 -14.31 -14.59
C ILE A 275 20.28 -14.56 -13.15
N LEU A 276 21.23 -14.87 -12.28
CA LEU A 276 21.08 -14.86 -10.83
C LEU A 276 21.11 -13.39 -10.38
N GLY A 277 19.97 -12.72 -10.39
CA GLY A 277 19.84 -11.34 -9.93
C GLY A 277 18.48 -10.76 -10.29
N ARG A 278 18.29 -9.46 -10.01
CA ARG A 278 17.16 -8.69 -10.56
C ARG A 278 17.30 -8.58 -12.06
N THR A 279 16.64 -9.45 -12.82
CA THR A 279 16.39 -9.17 -14.24
C THR A 279 15.12 -8.37 -14.40
N GLU A 280 15.27 -7.20 -15.02
CA GLU A 280 14.19 -6.48 -15.68
C GLU A 280 13.82 -7.23 -16.96
N ILE A 281 12.76 -8.04 -16.92
CA ILE A 281 12.15 -8.54 -18.15
C ILE A 281 11.02 -7.58 -18.51
N LYS A 282 11.02 -7.11 -19.76
CA LYS A 282 9.90 -6.37 -20.33
C LYS A 282 8.78 -7.36 -20.61
N ASP A 283 7.64 -7.19 -19.97
CA ASP A 283 6.47 -7.97 -20.33
C ASP A 283 5.90 -7.51 -21.70
N GLY A 284 4.95 -8.24 -22.28
CA GLY A 284 4.33 -7.91 -23.58
C GLY A 284 3.69 -6.51 -23.68
N ASN A 285 3.50 -5.84 -22.54
CA ASN A 285 3.03 -4.45 -22.41
C ASN A 285 4.14 -3.42 -22.14
N GLY A 286 5.40 -3.84 -22.06
CA GLY A 286 6.55 -2.97 -21.79
C GLY A 286 6.84 -2.69 -20.31
N ASP A 287 6.05 -3.23 -19.39
CA ASP A 287 6.26 -3.09 -17.94
C ASP A 287 7.39 -3.99 -17.44
N ARG A 288 8.18 -3.47 -16.48
CA ARG A 288 9.38 -4.11 -15.92
C ARG A 288 9.02 -4.83 -14.62
N LEU A 289 8.88 -6.14 -14.66
CA LEU A 289 8.63 -6.93 -13.46
C LEU A 289 9.95 -7.51 -12.89
N PRO A 290 10.29 -7.25 -11.62
CA PRO A 290 11.44 -7.87 -10.99
C PRO A 290 11.13 -9.35 -10.68
N ARG A 291 11.83 -10.29 -11.31
CA ARG A 291 11.79 -11.70 -10.85
C ARG A 291 12.75 -11.92 -9.69
N ILE A 292 12.21 -12.38 -8.57
CA ILE A 292 12.99 -12.94 -7.47
C ILE A 292 13.53 -14.31 -7.89
N HIS A 293 14.78 -14.57 -7.50
CA HIS A 293 15.64 -15.73 -7.80
C HIS A 293 14.99 -17.14 -7.72
N THR A 294 13.92 -17.33 -6.94
CA THR A 294 13.19 -18.61 -6.80
C THR A 294 12.10 -18.81 -7.85
N ASN A 295 11.74 -17.79 -8.62
CA ASN A 295 10.70 -17.86 -9.65
C ASN A 295 11.23 -18.28 -11.03
N LEU A 296 12.48 -18.76 -11.11
CA LEU A 296 12.96 -19.47 -12.28
C LEU A 296 12.43 -20.90 -12.24
N ASP A 297 11.58 -21.27 -13.19
CA ASP A 297 10.90 -22.59 -13.23
C ASP A 297 11.83 -23.79 -13.07
N ILE A 298 13.08 -23.67 -13.52
CA ILE A 298 14.08 -24.75 -13.39
C ILE A 298 14.58 -24.88 -11.96
N ILE A 299 14.87 -23.74 -11.31
CA ILE A 299 15.36 -23.71 -9.93
C ILE A 299 14.22 -24.05 -8.97
N SER A 300 13.00 -23.55 -9.19
CA SER A 300 11.84 -23.87 -8.34
C SER A 300 11.47 -25.34 -8.41
N LYS A 301 11.50 -25.96 -9.59
CA LYS A 301 11.28 -27.41 -9.75
C LYS A 301 12.38 -28.23 -9.09
N ALA A 302 13.65 -27.85 -9.27
CA ALA A 302 14.77 -28.51 -8.61
C ALA A 302 14.64 -28.43 -7.08
N LEU A 303 14.40 -27.23 -6.53
CA LEU A 303 14.21 -27.03 -5.09
C LEU A 303 13.01 -27.80 -4.53
N ASN A 304 11.88 -27.85 -5.26
CA ASN A 304 10.70 -28.58 -4.82
C ASN A 304 10.90 -30.10 -4.84
N ASN A 305 11.69 -30.63 -5.77
CA ASN A 305 12.06 -32.04 -5.80
C ASN A 305 13.06 -32.35 -4.67
N ASP A 306 14.08 -31.52 -4.49
CA ASP A 306 15.14 -31.73 -3.50
C ASP A 306 14.62 -31.63 -2.06
N ARG A 307 13.61 -30.78 -1.82
CA ARG A 307 12.91 -30.67 -0.53
C ARG A 307 12.21 -31.97 -0.07
N GLN A 308 11.99 -32.93 -0.97
CA GLN A 308 11.32 -34.19 -0.65
C GLN A 308 12.30 -35.30 -0.21
N TYR A 309 13.62 -35.07 -0.31
CA TYR A 309 14.60 -36.08 0.09
C TYR A 309 14.83 -36.06 1.59
N SER A 310 14.62 -37.23 2.21
CA SER A 310 15.05 -37.55 3.57
C SER A 310 15.77 -38.89 3.55
N GLY A 311 16.95 -38.99 4.16
CA GLY A 311 17.74 -40.21 4.04
C GLY A 311 18.92 -40.33 5.00
N THR A 312 19.61 -41.45 4.85
CA THR A 312 20.84 -41.82 5.55
C THR A 312 21.99 -41.90 4.55
N TRP A 313 23.10 -41.24 4.87
CA TRP A 313 24.24 -41.10 3.97
C TRP A 313 25.58 -41.34 4.67
N GLU A 314 26.53 -41.88 3.92
CA GLU A 314 27.95 -41.93 4.26
C GLU A 314 28.70 -40.98 3.31
N ILE A 315 29.31 -39.92 3.84
CA ILE A 315 29.92 -38.83 3.06
C ILE A 315 31.41 -38.68 3.40
N GLU A 316 32.25 -38.54 2.38
CA GLU A 316 33.65 -38.15 2.53
C GLU A 316 33.83 -36.70 2.08
N PHE A 317 34.16 -35.82 3.04
CA PHE A 317 34.46 -34.42 2.79
C PHE A 317 35.94 -34.21 2.44
N CYS A 318 36.21 -33.32 1.50
CA CYS A 318 37.55 -32.82 1.20
C CYS A 318 37.90 -31.66 2.11
N HIS A 319 39.06 -31.73 2.76
CA HIS A 319 39.62 -30.63 3.50
C HIS A 319 40.19 -29.56 2.54
N PRO A 320 39.67 -28.32 2.55
CA PRO A 320 40.17 -27.28 1.67
C PRO A 320 41.62 -26.92 2.01
N LYS A 321 42.49 -26.86 0.99
CA LYS A 321 43.93 -26.49 1.13
C LYS A 321 44.17 -25.02 1.46
N ASP A 322 43.11 -24.22 1.56
CA ASP A 322 43.19 -22.78 1.69
C ASP A 322 43.30 -22.32 3.16
N LYS A 323 44.15 -21.32 3.42
CA LYS A 323 44.62 -20.94 4.79
C LYS A 323 43.52 -20.42 5.73
N GLN A 324 42.31 -20.17 5.23
CA GLN A 324 41.21 -19.58 6.00
C GLN A 324 40.39 -20.60 6.82
N ARG A 325 40.59 -21.91 6.64
CA ARG A 325 39.72 -22.95 7.23
C ARG A 325 40.43 -23.93 8.18
N LYS A 326 41.36 -23.43 9.01
CA LYS A 326 42.02 -24.18 10.11
C LYS A 326 41.06 -24.77 11.16
N ILE A 327 39.76 -24.46 11.07
CA ILE A 327 38.71 -24.88 12.01
C ILE A 327 38.50 -26.40 11.96
N PHE A 328 38.83 -27.04 10.84
CA PHE A 328 38.63 -28.48 10.64
C PHE A 328 39.93 -29.31 10.68
N ASP A 329 41.11 -28.69 10.80
CA ASP A 329 42.41 -29.36 10.88
C ASP A 329 42.42 -30.44 11.99
N GLU A 330 41.77 -30.17 13.12
CA GLU A 330 41.68 -31.07 14.28
C GLU A 330 40.78 -32.30 14.05
N TYR A 331 39.97 -32.30 12.99
CA TYR A 331 38.99 -33.36 12.67
C TYR A 331 39.36 -34.17 11.42
N VAL A 332 40.45 -33.82 10.72
CA VAL A 332 40.95 -34.57 9.57
C VAL A 332 41.31 -36.00 9.98
N GLY A 333 40.82 -36.98 9.23
CA GLY A 333 41.03 -38.41 9.48
C GLY A 333 40.16 -39.01 10.59
N LYS A 334 39.27 -38.23 11.23
CA LYS A 334 38.36 -38.71 12.26
C LYS A 334 36.99 -39.07 11.68
N LYS A 335 36.33 -40.06 12.28
CA LYS A 335 34.95 -40.43 11.95
C LYS A 335 33.98 -39.49 12.65
N GLY A 336 33.00 -38.96 11.92
CA GLY A 336 31.98 -38.06 12.40
C GLY A 336 30.56 -38.57 12.12
N GLN A 337 29.60 -38.03 12.86
CA GLN A 337 28.17 -38.20 12.59
C GLN A 337 27.51 -36.83 12.65
N LEU A 338 26.59 -36.57 11.72
CA LEU A 338 25.87 -35.32 11.55
C LEU A 338 24.37 -35.63 11.42
N VAL A 339 23.56 -34.82 12.08
CA VAL A 339 22.11 -34.83 11.99
C VAL A 339 21.64 -33.45 11.55
N VAL A 340 20.71 -33.43 10.61
CA VAL A 340 20.09 -32.21 10.09
C VAL A 340 18.59 -32.30 10.29
N ASP A 341 18.06 -31.39 11.10
CA ASP A 341 16.65 -31.31 11.43
C ASP A 341 16.06 -29.99 10.91
N LEU A 342 14.87 -30.07 10.31
CA LEU A 342 14.09 -28.94 9.83
C LEU A 342 12.98 -28.63 10.83
N ILE A 343 12.95 -27.41 11.32
CA ILE A 343 11.84 -26.86 12.11
C ILE A 343 10.99 -26.00 11.18
N THR A 344 9.78 -26.48 10.89
CA THR A 344 8.75 -25.71 10.20
C THR A 344 7.89 -25.00 11.24
N CYS A 345 7.97 -23.69 11.25
CA CYS A 345 7.18 -22.82 12.12
C CYS A 345 5.98 -22.29 11.34
N LYS A 346 4.80 -22.39 11.92
CA LYS A 346 3.58 -21.80 11.36
C LYS A 346 2.95 -20.86 12.36
N ARG A 347 2.62 -19.65 11.91
CA ARG A 347 1.82 -18.67 12.66
C ARG A 347 0.68 -18.15 11.80
N LYS A 348 -0.37 -17.65 12.43
CA LYS A 348 -1.56 -17.16 11.72
C LYS A 348 -1.50 -15.66 11.49
N THR A 349 -1.90 -15.25 10.29
CA THR A 349 -2.14 -13.85 9.90
C THR A 349 -3.60 -13.42 10.15
N ILE A 350 -3.89 -12.13 10.01
CA ILE A 350 -5.22 -11.51 10.17
C ILE A 350 -6.31 -12.17 9.31
N ASN A 351 -5.95 -12.67 8.13
CA ASN A 351 -6.87 -13.33 7.20
C ASN A 351 -6.99 -14.83 7.47
N ASN A 352 -6.45 -15.31 8.59
CA ASN A 352 -6.34 -16.72 8.93
C ASN A 352 -5.55 -17.50 7.86
N GLN A 353 -4.62 -16.84 7.16
CA GLN A 353 -3.64 -17.47 6.27
C GLN A 353 -2.43 -17.88 7.11
N ASP A 354 -1.88 -19.05 6.79
CA ASP A 354 -0.67 -19.55 7.44
C ASP A 354 0.55 -18.83 6.89
N GLU A 355 1.29 -18.17 7.77
CA GLU A 355 2.65 -17.71 7.50
C GLU A 355 3.61 -18.80 7.97
N VAL A 356 4.40 -19.33 7.03
CA VAL A 356 5.31 -20.44 7.27
C VAL A 356 6.74 -19.98 7.12
N PHE A 357 7.57 -20.32 8.10
CA PHE A 357 9.00 -20.10 8.03
C PHE A 357 9.74 -21.36 8.49
N GLU A 358 10.92 -21.56 7.93
CA GLU A 358 11.69 -22.78 8.09
C GLU A 358 13.05 -22.45 8.71
N LYS A 359 13.48 -23.28 9.66
CA LYS A 359 14.80 -23.18 10.28
C LYS A 359 15.49 -24.53 10.30
N ILE A 360 16.74 -24.56 9.86
CA ILE A 360 17.58 -25.76 9.91
C ILE A 360 18.39 -25.75 11.20
N VAL A 361 18.45 -26.89 11.88
CA VAL A 361 19.27 -27.15 13.06
C VAL A 361 20.23 -28.28 12.74
N THR A 362 21.51 -28.09 13.06
CA THR A 362 22.59 -29.01 12.67
C THR A 362 23.41 -29.45 13.87
N ASN A 363 23.48 -30.75 14.07
CA ASN A 363 24.20 -31.33 15.20
C ASN A 363 25.25 -32.31 14.68
N ALA A 364 26.50 -32.13 15.07
CA ALA A 364 27.57 -33.02 14.66
C ALA A 364 28.42 -33.49 15.84
N VAL A 365 28.90 -34.73 15.76
CA VAL A 365 29.86 -35.33 16.69
C VAL A 365 31.03 -35.93 15.92
N VAL A 366 32.21 -35.96 16.54
CA VAL A 366 33.41 -36.60 15.99
C VAL A 366 33.97 -37.57 17.02
N TYR A 367 34.40 -38.73 16.55
CA TYR A 367 35.05 -39.74 17.36
C TYR A 367 36.51 -39.36 17.60
N ASP A 368 36.85 -39.09 18.86
CA ASP A 368 38.16 -38.62 19.27
C ASP A 368 38.54 -39.21 20.64
N ASN A 369 39.78 -39.70 20.77
CA ASN A 369 40.32 -40.30 22.00
C ASN A 369 39.41 -41.37 22.67
N GLY A 370 38.79 -42.24 21.86
CA GLY A 370 37.98 -43.35 22.35
C GLY A 370 36.51 -43.01 22.69
N GLY A 371 36.04 -41.80 22.35
CA GLY A 371 34.64 -41.41 22.55
C GLY A 371 34.14 -40.36 21.56
N TRP A 372 32.82 -40.21 21.46
CA TRP A 372 32.16 -39.18 20.65
C TRP A 372 32.18 -37.83 21.37
N LYS A 373 32.75 -36.81 20.71
CA LYS A 373 32.77 -35.41 21.16
C LYS A 373 31.89 -34.56 20.26
N LEU A 374 31.16 -33.62 20.86
CA LEU A 374 30.28 -32.70 20.13
C LEU A 374 31.08 -31.62 19.38
N ILE A 375 30.67 -31.31 18.16
CA ILE A 375 31.09 -30.11 17.44
C ILE A 375 30.10 -29.00 17.78
N HIS A 376 30.57 -27.85 18.24
CA HIS A 376 29.71 -26.69 18.49
C HIS A 376 28.97 -26.23 17.23
N ASP A 377 27.71 -25.81 17.39
CA ASP A 377 26.72 -25.52 16.34
C ASP A 377 27.22 -24.59 15.20
N GLN A 378 27.98 -23.54 15.53
CA GLN A 378 28.56 -22.63 14.52
C GLN A 378 29.63 -23.30 13.63
N ARG A 379 30.26 -24.39 14.08
CA ARG A 379 31.22 -25.17 13.30
C ARG A 379 30.53 -26.29 12.53
N ALA A 380 29.44 -26.86 13.07
CA ALA A 380 28.65 -27.89 12.40
C ALA A 380 28.01 -27.35 11.11
N ASN A 381 27.44 -26.15 11.14
CA ASN A 381 26.92 -25.47 9.94
C ASN A 381 27.98 -25.22 8.86
N LYS A 382 29.26 -25.12 9.22
CA LYS A 382 30.35 -24.92 8.27
C LYS A 382 30.77 -26.23 7.57
N LEU A 383 30.24 -27.38 7.96
CA LEU A 383 30.46 -28.64 7.23
C LEU A 383 29.85 -28.59 5.82
N PHE A 384 28.75 -27.84 5.63
CA PHE A 384 28.13 -27.63 4.31
C PHE A 384 29.00 -26.80 3.35
N ASP A 385 30.07 -26.18 3.84
CA ASP A 385 31.03 -25.46 3.00
C ASP A 385 32.15 -26.36 2.45
N LEU A 386 32.22 -27.63 2.87
CA LEU A 386 33.23 -28.59 2.43
C LEU A 386 32.79 -29.31 1.15
N ASP A 387 33.72 -29.54 0.24
CA ASP A 387 33.45 -30.27 -1.00
C ASP A 387 33.29 -31.77 -0.70
N ILE A 388 32.39 -32.44 -1.43
CA ILE A 388 32.13 -33.88 -1.29
C ILE A 388 33.00 -34.65 -2.29
N ILE A 389 33.78 -35.61 -1.80
CA ILE A 389 34.59 -36.53 -2.61
C ILE A 389 33.77 -37.77 -2.97
N LYS A 390 33.02 -38.29 -1.99
CA LYS A 390 32.25 -39.52 -2.12
C LYS A 390 30.96 -39.43 -1.30
N GLU A 391 29.88 -39.94 -1.86
CA GLU A 391 28.57 -40.06 -1.22
C GLU A 391 28.01 -41.46 -1.51
N ASP A 392 27.65 -42.20 -0.46
CA ASP A 392 26.95 -43.48 -0.55
C ASP A 392 25.70 -43.44 0.35
N SER A 393 24.54 -43.90 -0.14
CA SER A 393 23.37 -44.08 0.71
C SER A 393 23.48 -45.39 1.48
N LYS A 394 23.45 -45.31 2.82
CA LYS A 394 23.66 -46.47 3.69
C LYS A 394 22.98 -46.24 5.03
N GLU A 395 22.41 -47.29 5.59
CA GLU A 395 21.79 -47.24 6.91
C GLU A 395 22.87 -47.00 7.99
N VAL A 396 22.76 -45.87 8.69
CA VAL A 396 23.73 -45.43 9.71
C VAL A 396 23.11 -45.60 11.10
N SER A 397 23.85 -46.23 12.02
CA SER A 397 23.48 -46.21 13.44
C SER A 397 24.12 -45.00 14.12
N LEU A 398 23.31 -44.01 14.48
CA LEU A 398 23.75 -42.81 15.17
C LEU A 398 23.97 -43.05 16.67
N ASP A 399 24.90 -42.29 17.26
CA ASP A 399 25.13 -42.31 18.70
C ASP A 399 23.95 -41.65 19.46
N ASN A 400 23.53 -42.28 20.57
CA ASN A 400 22.42 -41.78 21.38
C ASN A 400 22.67 -40.38 21.97
N ARG A 401 23.94 -40.00 22.20
CA ARG A 401 24.28 -38.65 22.68
C ARG A 401 23.99 -37.60 21.62
N LEU A 402 24.27 -37.89 20.35
CA LEU A 402 23.96 -37.01 19.23
C LEU A 402 22.45 -36.81 19.12
N LEU A 403 21.67 -37.89 19.19
CA LEU A 403 20.21 -37.84 19.10
C LEU A 403 19.57 -37.09 20.28
N ASN A 404 20.09 -37.29 21.50
CA ASN A 404 19.62 -36.56 22.68
C ASN A 404 19.98 -35.06 22.60
N GLN A 405 21.18 -34.73 22.13
CA GLN A 405 21.56 -33.33 21.94
C GLN A 405 20.71 -32.66 20.86
N ALA A 406 20.50 -33.32 19.72
CA ALA A 406 19.66 -32.78 18.64
C ALA A 406 18.24 -32.47 19.14
N LYS A 407 17.66 -33.35 19.97
CA LYS A 407 16.35 -33.07 20.61
C LYS A 407 16.40 -31.84 21.52
N SER A 408 17.43 -31.73 22.36
CA SER A 408 17.62 -30.57 23.25
C SER A 408 17.73 -29.28 22.43
N ASP A 409 18.60 -29.26 21.43
CA ASP A 409 18.87 -28.08 20.62
C ASP A 409 17.66 -27.67 19.78
N ILE A 410 16.85 -28.62 19.31
CA ILE A 410 15.57 -28.34 18.65
C ILE A 410 14.59 -27.65 19.60
N ASP A 411 14.48 -28.12 20.84
CA ASP A 411 13.57 -27.53 21.82
C ASP A 411 14.05 -26.15 22.29
N ASP A 412 15.37 -25.99 22.50
CA ASP A 412 15.99 -24.68 22.76
C ASP A 412 15.75 -23.72 21.59
N LYS A 413 15.88 -24.19 20.35
CA LYS A 413 15.63 -23.37 19.16
C LYS A 413 14.16 -22.98 19.03
N LYS A 414 13.21 -23.85 19.36
CA LYS A 414 11.77 -23.52 19.39
C LYS A 414 11.48 -22.43 20.44
N GLN A 415 12.12 -22.51 21.61
CA GLN A 415 11.99 -21.49 22.65
C GLN A 415 12.57 -20.15 22.19
N GLU A 416 13.77 -20.15 21.61
CA GLU A 416 14.40 -18.94 21.05
C GLU A 416 13.50 -18.28 20.01
N ILE A 417 12.96 -19.05 19.06
CA ILE A 417 12.03 -18.54 18.04
C ILE A 417 10.76 -17.96 18.68
N SER A 418 10.25 -18.57 19.74
CA SER A 418 9.07 -18.08 20.44
C SER A 418 9.35 -16.75 21.13
N ILE A 419 10.50 -16.62 21.80
CA ILE A 419 10.95 -15.38 22.45
C ILE A 419 11.20 -14.27 21.42
N GLU A 420 11.83 -14.59 20.28
CA GLU A 420 12.04 -13.62 19.20
C GLU A 420 10.71 -13.12 18.62
N ASN A 421 9.72 -14.01 18.47
CA ASN A 421 8.40 -13.66 17.98
C ASN A 421 7.64 -12.78 18.97
N GLU A 422 7.73 -13.06 20.28
CA GLU A 422 7.19 -12.20 21.34
C GLU A 422 7.83 -10.81 21.31
N SER A 423 9.17 -10.74 21.27
CA SER A 423 9.91 -9.47 21.20
C SER A 423 9.61 -8.67 19.92
N TYR A 424 9.37 -9.35 18.79
CA TYR A 424 8.89 -8.71 17.58
C TYR A 424 7.51 -8.09 17.77
N ILE A 425 6.57 -8.85 18.36
CA ILE A 425 5.20 -8.37 18.60
C ILE A 425 5.18 -7.18 19.55
N ASP A 426 5.98 -7.21 20.62
CA ASP A 426 6.06 -6.09 21.57
C ASP A 426 6.56 -4.81 20.89
N ARG A 427 7.60 -4.91 20.06
CA ARG A 427 8.11 -3.76 19.28
C ARG A 427 7.08 -3.21 18.30
N GLU A 428 6.32 -4.07 17.64
CA GLU A 428 5.25 -3.64 16.73
C GLU A 428 4.08 -2.99 17.48
N LEU A 429 3.72 -3.50 18.66
CA LEU A 429 2.70 -2.89 19.51
C LEU A 429 3.13 -1.49 19.98
N GLU A 430 4.38 -1.34 20.43
CA GLU A 430 4.94 -0.05 20.83
C GLU A 430 4.98 0.93 19.64
N ALA A 431 5.40 0.47 18.46
CA ALA A 431 5.41 1.29 17.25
C ALA A 431 4.00 1.78 16.85
N ILE A 432 2.98 0.92 16.96
CA ILE A 432 1.58 1.30 16.72
C ILE A 432 1.16 2.39 17.73
N ASP A 433 1.48 2.23 19.00
CA ASP A 433 1.10 3.20 20.05
C ASP A 433 1.80 4.55 19.89
N THR A 434 3.08 4.55 19.52
CA THR A 434 3.83 5.76 19.19
C THR A 434 3.24 6.45 17.97
N PHE A 435 2.96 5.71 16.88
CA PHE A 435 2.36 6.26 15.66
C PHE A 435 0.99 6.89 15.92
N MET A 436 0.14 6.24 16.72
CA MET A 436 -1.15 6.80 17.14
C MET A 436 -0.99 8.14 17.86
N THR A 437 -0.03 8.21 18.78
CA THR A 437 0.23 9.40 19.58
C THR A 437 0.75 10.54 18.71
N GLU A 438 1.74 10.27 17.87
CA GLU A 438 2.34 11.25 16.95
C GLU A 438 1.34 11.77 15.92
N SER A 439 0.53 10.87 15.34
CA SER A 439 -0.46 11.24 14.33
C SER A 439 -1.56 12.15 14.90
N LEU A 440 -1.97 11.89 16.15
CA LEU A 440 -2.98 12.72 16.84
C LEU A 440 -2.39 14.04 17.38
N LEU A 441 -1.07 14.11 17.61
CA LEU A 441 -0.40 15.28 18.18
C LEU A 441 -0.66 16.55 17.37
N ARG A 442 -0.56 16.47 16.04
CA ARG A 442 -0.81 17.62 15.14
C ARG A 442 -2.24 18.17 15.28
N HIS A 443 -3.21 17.27 15.40
CA HIS A 443 -4.60 17.66 15.58
C HIS A 443 -4.86 18.27 16.96
N LYS A 444 -4.22 17.71 18.00
CA LYS A 444 -4.27 18.24 19.36
C LYS A 444 -3.66 19.64 19.46
N GLN A 445 -2.49 19.86 18.85
CA GLN A 445 -1.84 21.18 18.78
C GLN A 445 -2.73 22.23 18.10
N ASN A 446 -3.41 21.87 17.00
CA ASN A 446 -4.34 22.77 16.32
C ASN A 446 -5.56 23.13 17.20
N ILE A 447 -6.09 22.16 17.96
CA ILE A 447 -7.15 22.43 18.95
C ILE A 447 -6.64 23.40 20.02
N GLU A 448 -5.46 23.16 20.59
CA GLU A 448 -4.86 24.02 21.61
C GLU A 448 -4.59 25.45 21.11
N GLU A 449 -4.13 25.60 19.87
CA GLU A 449 -3.94 26.91 19.22
C GLU A 449 -5.26 27.66 19.05
N LYS A 450 -6.31 26.99 18.57
CA LYS A 450 -7.65 27.58 18.42
C LYS A 450 -8.27 27.96 19.77
N GLU A 451 -8.04 27.16 20.81
CA GLU A 451 -8.45 27.51 22.18
C GLU A 451 -7.69 28.73 22.73
N LYS A 452 -6.39 28.85 22.41
CA LYS A 452 -5.59 30.04 22.78
C LYS A 452 -6.11 31.30 22.10
N ASP A 453 -6.40 31.24 20.79
CA ASP A 453 -6.99 32.37 20.04
C ASP A 453 -8.29 32.87 20.69
N ILE A 454 -9.18 31.94 21.07
CA ILE A 454 -10.45 32.28 21.72
C ILE A 454 -10.20 32.93 23.08
N LYS A 455 -9.32 32.36 23.90
CA LYS A 455 -8.94 32.92 25.20
C LYS A 455 -8.33 34.31 25.08
N GLU A 456 -7.60 34.59 24.02
CA GLU A 456 -7.02 35.92 23.78
C GLU A 456 -8.10 36.95 23.43
N LEU A 457 -9.04 36.61 22.55
CA LEU A 457 -10.19 37.47 22.24
C LEU A 457 -11.08 37.71 23.49
N ASP A 458 -11.31 36.68 24.30
CA ASP A 458 -12.03 36.81 25.57
C ASP A 458 -11.29 37.79 26.52
N ARG A 459 -9.96 37.69 26.62
CA ARG A 459 -9.15 38.63 27.40
C ARG A 459 -9.25 40.06 26.87
N GLN A 460 -9.22 40.26 25.55
CA GLN A 460 -9.38 41.59 24.93
C GLN A 460 -10.76 42.19 25.26
N LEU A 461 -11.81 41.37 25.26
CA LEU A 461 -13.17 41.80 25.63
C LEU A 461 -13.25 42.22 27.11
N ILE A 462 -12.59 41.48 28.00
CA ILE A 462 -12.52 41.79 29.44
C ILE A 462 -11.71 43.07 29.71
N HIS A 463 -10.53 43.23 29.09
CA HIS A 463 -9.65 44.38 29.31
C HIS A 463 -10.15 45.66 28.62
N GLY A 464 -10.82 45.54 27.47
CA GLY A 464 -11.40 46.65 26.70
C GLY A 464 -12.76 47.14 27.21
N GLY A 465 -13.35 46.49 28.21
CA GLY A 465 -14.73 46.73 28.66
C GLY A 465 -15.07 48.17 29.07
N LYS A 466 -14.08 49.00 29.44
CA LYS A 466 -14.27 50.40 29.84
C LYS A 466 -13.93 51.45 28.76
N THR A 467 -13.19 51.07 27.71
CA THR A 467 -12.66 51.99 26.67
C THR A 467 -13.16 51.68 25.26
N MET A 468 -13.63 50.46 24.98
CA MET A 468 -14.16 50.06 23.67
C MET A 468 -15.63 50.44 23.46
N GLY A 469 -15.95 50.84 22.22
CA GLY A 469 -17.32 51.15 21.80
C GLY A 469 -18.22 49.91 21.74
N PHE A 470 -19.54 50.11 21.73
CA PHE A 470 -20.52 49.00 21.61
C PHE A 470 -20.30 48.14 20.36
N TYR A 471 -20.07 48.79 19.21
CA TYR A 471 -19.84 48.12 17.93
C TYR A 471 -18.55 47.28 17.92
N GLU A 472 -17.47 47.75 18.53
CA GLU A 472 -16.21 47.00 18.64
C GLU A 472 -16.37 45.75 19.51
N ARG A 473 -17.06 45.87 20.65
CA ARG A 473 -17.38 44.71 21.50
C ARG A 473 -18.25 43.68 20.78
N GLN A 474 -19.19 44.13 19.95
CA GLN A 474 -20.03 43.25 19.15
C GLN A 474 -19.21 42.52 18.07
N GLN A 475 -18.31 43.22 17.37
CA GLN A 475 -17.41 42.60 16.38
C GLN A 475 -16.50 41.53 17.00
N ILE A 476 -15.92 41.79 18.18
CA ILE A 476 -15.09 40.81 18.88
C ILE A 476 -15.94 39.59 19.29
N ARG A 477 -17.18 39.80 19.75
CA ARG A 477 -18.09 38.71 20.11
C ARG A 477 -18.46 37.84 18.89
N ASP A 478 -18.76 38.46 17.75
CA ASP A 478 -19.03 37.74 16.50
C ASP A 478 -17.80 36.94 16.02
N GLN A 479 -16.58 37.47 16.24
CA GLN A 479 -15.34 36.75 15.95
C GLN A 479 -15.12 35.56 16.89
N ILE A 480 -15.43 35.70 18.18
CA ILE A 480 -15.40 34.59 19.15
C ILE A 480 -16.36 33.50 18.73
N ASP A 481 -17.61 33.83 18.42
CA ASP A 481 -18.63 32.86 18.00
C ASP A 481 -18.20 32.10 16.74
N LYS A 482 -17.61 32.82 15.77
CA LYS A 482 -17.07 32.21 14.55
C LYS A 482 -15.91 31.25 14.85
N LYS A 483 -14.96 31.65 15.70
CA LYS A 483 -13.83 30.80 16.11
C LYS A 483 -14.29 29.60 16.95
N GLN A 484 -15.33 29.74 17.78
CA GLN A 484 -15.93 28.62 18.52
C GLN A 484 -16.59 27.61 17.59
N GLN A 485 -17.30 28.07 16.55
CA GLN A 485 -17.85 27.17 15.53
C GLN A 485 -16.74 26.42 14.78
N ASP A 486 -15.64 27.08 14.46
CA ASP A 486 -14.49 26.44 13.81
C ASP A 486 -13.76 25.46 14.74
N LEU A 487 -13.62 25.77 16.03
CA LEU A 487 -13.11 24.84 17.05
C LEU A 487 -13.97 23.56 17.11
N LEU A 488 -15.29 23.69 17.12
CA LEU A 488 -16.20 22.54 17.11
C LEU A 488 -16.04 21.67 15.85
N LYS A 489 -15.76 22.27 14.69
CA LYS A 489 -15.48 21.51 13.46
C LYS A 489 -14.15 20.75 13.57
N VAL A 490 -13.10 21.40 14.08
CA VAL A 490 -11.79 20.77 14.27
C VAL A 490 -11.86 19.64 15.29
N GLN A 491 -12.57 19.83 16.41
CA GLN A 491 -12.81 18.78 17.41
C GLN A 491 -13.57 17.59 16.81
N LYS A 492 -14.64 17.82 16.03
CA LYS A 492 -15.35 16.74 15.32
C LYS A 492 -14.42 15.97 14.38
N LYS A 493 -13.56 16.66 13.65
CA LYS A 493 -12.57 16.02 12.76
C LYS A 493 -11.54 15.21 13.55
N TYR A 494 -11.05 15.74 14.67
CA TYR A 494 -10.18 15.02 15.59
C TYR A 494 -10.83 13.73 16.09
N PHE A 495 -12.08 13.78 16.56
CA PHE A 495 -12.82 12.58 16.99
C PHE A 495 -12.99 11.56 15.86
N GLN A 496 -13.28 12.02 14.63
CA GLN A 496 -13.39 11.12 13.48
C GLN A 496 -12.07 10.41 13.16
N VAL A 497 -10.95 11.15 13.13
CA VAL A 497 -9.61 10.59 12.89
C VAL A 497 -9.24 9.63 14.02
N GLN A 498 -9.45 10.05 15.27
CA GLN A 498 -9.20 9.23 16.45
C GLN A 498 -9.99 7.91 16.41
N SER A 499 -11.29 7.95 16.13
CA SER A 499 -12.10 6.72 16.01
C SER A 499 -11.65 5.81 14.88
N ALA A 500 -11.30 6.38 13.71
CA ALA A 500 -10.80 5.58 12.59
C ALA A 500 -9.47 4.89 12.93
N GLN A 501 -8.55 5.62 13.55
CA GLN A 501 -7.27 5.11 13.97
C GLN A 501 -7.38 4.05 15.08
N PHE A 502 -8.30 4.22 16.04
CA PHE A 502 -8.59 3.18 17.03
C PHE A 502 -9.10 1.89 16.39
N ALA A 503 -10.01 2.00 15.42
CA ALA A 503 -10.51 0.83 14.69
C ALA A 503 -9.38 0.14 13.90
N GLU A 504 -8.44 0.90 13.35
CA GLU A 504 -7.25 0.36 12.68
C GLU A 504 -6.29 -0.31 13.67
N LYS A 505 -6.04 0.33 14.83
CA LYS A 505 -5.24 -0.24 15.92
C LYS A 505 -5.84 -1.56 16.40
N GLU A 506 -7.14 -1.63 16.66
CA GLU A 506 -7.79 -2.88 17.08
C GLU A 506 -7.57 -4.01 16.07
N ARG A 507 -7.66 -3.71 14.77
CA ARG A 507 -7.36 -4.68 13.71
C ARG A 507 -5.90 -5.14 13.75
N LYS A 508 -4.94 -4.21 13.83
CA LYS A 508 -3.50 -4.54 13.87
C LYS A 508 -3.12 -5.31 15.14
N VAL A 509 -3.65 -4.90 16.30
CA VAL A 509 -3.44 -5.62 17.57
C VAL A 509 -4.05 -7.02 17.51
N SER A 510 -5.21 -7.17 16.89
CA SER A 510 -5.81 -8.50 16.67
C SER A 510 -4.94 -9.38 15.77
N ASP A 511 -4.31 -8.81 14.73
CA ASP A 511 -3.34 -9.53 13.88
C ASP A 511 -2.11 -9.98 14.68
N LEU A 512 -1.49 -9.07 15.44
CA LEU A 512 -0.33 -9.37 16.26
C LEU A 512 -0.63 -10.44 17.32
N LYS A 513 -1.83 -10.41 17.93
CA LYS A 513 -2.29 -11.47 18.84
C LYS A 513 -2.47 -12.82 18.14
N GLY A 514 -2.87 -12.83 16.87
CA GLY A 514 -2.92 -14.04 16.04
C GLY A 514 -1.53 -14.64 15.85
N LYS A 515 -0.53 -13.78 15.63
CA LYS A 515 0.87 -14.15 15.43
C LYS A 515 1.58 -14.71 16.67
N LEU A 516 1.05 -14.49 17.88
CA LEU A 516 1.54 -15.14 19.11
C LEU A 516 1.36 -16.67 19.07
N LYS A 517 0.31 -17.15 18.41
CA LYS A 517 0.03 -18.58 18.33
C LYS A 517 0.91 -19.23 17.28
N MET A 518 2.00 -19.81 17.75
CA MET A 518 2.91 -20.59 16.94
C MET A 518 2.65 -22.10 17.05
N SER A 519 2.85 -22.79 15.94
CA SER A 519 2.94 -24.25 15.90
C SER A 519 4.24 -24.67 15.22
N PHE A 520 4.83 -25.75 15.70
CA PHE A 520 6.11 -26.26 15.23
C PHE A 520 5.94 -27.68 14.73
N VAL A 521 6.47 -27.96 13.54
CA VAL A 521 6.60 -29.30 12.99
C VAL A 521 8.09 -29.55 12.77
N THR A 522 8.61 -30.64 13.31
CA THR A 522 10.02 -31.02 13.15
C THR A 522 10.11 -32.21 12.20
N THR A 523 11.01 -32.12 11.22
CA THR A 523 11.26 -33.17 10.23
C THR A 523 12.76 -33.44 10.13
N ARG A 524 13.15 -34.71 10.28
CA ARG A 524 14.54 -35.16 10.08
C ARG A 524 14.83 -35.15 8.57
N LEU A 525 15.78 -34.32 8.14
CA LEU A 525 16.19 -34.26 6.74
C LEU A 525 17.31 -35.26 6.45
N ALA A 526 18.32 -35.30 7.32
CA ALA A 526 19.50 -36.13 7.05
C ALA A 526 20.13 -36.72 8.30
N GLU A 527 20.59 -37.96 8.14
CA GLU A 527 21.45 -38.67 9.07
C GLU A 527 22.72 -39.08 8.33
N VAL A 528 23.84 -38.46 8.68
CA VAL A 528 25.06 -38.54 7.91
C VAL A 528 26.18 -39.11 8.77
N GLN A 529 26.84 -40.16 8.30
CA GLN A 529 28.16 -40.53 8.80
C GLN A 529 29.20 -39.89 7.88
N PHE A 530 30.17 -39.17 8.43
CA PHE A 530 31.14 -38.45 7.62
C PHE A 530 32.59 -38.70 8.02
N ASN A 531 33.49 -38.60 7.06
CA ASN A 531 34.94 -38.53 7.29
C ASN A 531 35.48 -37.29 6.58
N ILE A 532 36.51 -36.66 7.16
CA ILE A 532 37.21 -35.53 6.53
C ILE A 532 38.57 -36.03 6.04
N VAL A 533 38.80 -35.96 4.73
CA VAL A 533 40.02 -36.43 4.07
C VAL A 533 40.83 -35.23 3.56
N SER A 534 42.16 -35.31 3.64
CA SER A 534 43.10 -34.25 3.25
C SER A 534 43.26 -34.04 1.75
#